data_AF-A0A918W103-F1
#
_entry.id   AF-A0A918W103-F1
#
_cell.length_a   1.000
_cell.length_b   1.000
_cell.length_c   1.000
_cell.angle_alpha   90.00
_cell.angle_beta   90.00
_cell.angle_gamma   90.00
#
_symmetry.space_group_name_H-M   'P 1'
#
loop_
_entity.id
_entity.type
_entity.pdbx_description
1 polymer ?
#
loop_
_entity_poly.entity_id
_entity_poly.type
_entity_poly.pdbx_seq_one_letter_code
_entity_poly.pdbx_strand_id
1 'polypeptide(L)'
;MKRFYVTAVIAGAMFFSVGTVTAQETATATATAQVQEKEDFKQIDVQELPGEVSQSVERDFQGATISEAYSKEKDGETKFKLVVTTAEGESKELYADAQGNWIDKEKDSK
;
A
#
# COMPACT_ATOMS: atom_id res chain seq x y z
N MET A 1 -12.59 71.44 25.24
CA MET A 1 -11.93 70.85 24.05
C MET A 1 -12.27 69.36 24.04
N LYS A 2 -13.31 68.92 23.34
CA LYS A 2 -13.31 68.39 21.96
C LYS A 2 -12.23 67.29 21.72
N ARG A 3 -12.68 66.03 21.81
CA ARG A 3 -12.57 64.92 20.83
C ARG A 3 -12.11 63.60 21.45
N PHE A 4 -12.94 62.57 21.20
CA PHE A 4 -12.72 61.14 20.88
C PHE A 4 -11.41 60.51 21.40
N TYR A 5 -11.39 59.29 21.96
CA TYR A 5 -11.50 58.04 21.21
C TYR A 5 -12.17 56.91 22.00
N VAL A 6 -13.07 56.22 21.30
CA VAL A 6 -13.54 54.87 21.57
C VAL A 6 -12.43 53.89 21.19
N THR A 7 -12.08 52.97 22.10
CA THR A 7 -11.50 51.68 21.70
C THR A 7 -12.00 50.63 22.69
N ALA A 8 -12.89 49.79 22.19
CA ALA A 8 -13.33 48.58 22.84
C ALA A 8 -12.25 47.51 22.68
N VAL A 9 -11.81 46.90 23.78
CA VAL A 9 -11.31 45.52 23.77
C VAL A 9 -11.91 44.85 24.99
N ILE A 10 -12.98 44.12 24.75
CA ILE A 10 -13.65 43.26 25.71
C ILE A 10 -12.80 42.00 25.90
N ALA A 11 -12.70 41.63 27.17
CA ALA A 11 -12.24 40.37 27.70
C ALA A 11 -12.37 39.15 26.76
N GLY A 12 -11.23 38.53 26.47
CA GLY A 12 -11.13 37.14 26.06
C GLY A 12 -10.30 36.41 27.10
N ALA A 13 -10.94 35.51 27.84
CA ALA A 13 -10.42 34.84 29.01
C ALA A 13 -9.14 34.03 28.74
N MET A 14 -8.28 34.04 29.76
CA MET A 14 -7.25 33.03 29.99
C MET A 14 -7.87 31.62 30.03
N PHE A 15 -6.97 30.63 29.91
CA PHE A 15 -7.13 29.18 30.09
C PHE A 15 -7.40 28.38 28.83
N PHE A 16 -6.32 27.92 28.20
CA PHE A 16 -6.24 26.52 27.76
C PHE A 16 -4.92 25.92 28.23
N SER A 17 -5.08 25.13 29.29
CA SER A 17 -4.31 23.99 29.77
C SER A 17 -3.13 23.53 28.92
N VAL A 18 -1.95 23.50 29.53
CA VAL A 18 -0.78 22.77 29.08
C VAL A 18 -1.13 21.28 29.04
N GLY A 19 -1.30 20.75 27.83
CA GLY A 19 -1.36 19.32 27.57
C GLY A 19 0.01 18.69 27.79
N THR A 20 0.00 17.62 28.57
CA THR A 20 1.09 16.71 28.93
C THR A 20 2.02 16.32 27.76
N VAL A 21 3.31 16.40 28.05
CA VAL A 21 4.44 15.59 27.55
C VAL A 21 4.05 14.40 26.66
N THR A 22 4.52 14.43 25.41
CA THR A 22 4.90 13.20 24.69
C THR A 22 6.35 13.36 24.24
N ALA A 23 7.26 13.10 25.17
CA ALA A 23 8.63 12.75 24.81
C ALA A 23 8.59 11.31 24.28
N GLN A 24 8.46 11.17 22.96
CA GLN A 24 8.69 9.92 22.25
C GLN A 24 9.87 10.13 21.31
N GLU A 25 11.08 10.11 21.88
CA GLU A 25 12.23 9.61 21.14
C GLU A 25 12.23 8.09 21.22
N THR A 26 12.13 7.43 20.06
CA THR A 26 12.98 6.30 19.63
C THR A 26 12.29 5.61 18.46
N ALA A 27 12.96 5.71 17.32
CA ALA A 27 13.00 4.79 16.20
C ALA A 27 11.84 3.80 16.03
N THR A 28 11.14 3.89 14.90
CA THR A 28 11.02 2.78 13.94
C THR A 28 10.52 3.34 12.62
N ALA A 29 11.30 3.07 11.58
CA ALA A 29 10.99 3.05 10.15
C ALA A 29 9.83 3.93 9.66
N THR A 30 10.24 4.99 8.95
CA THR A 30 9.63 5.50 7.73
C THR A 30 8.39 4.74 7.28
N ALA A 31 7.25 5.40 7.47
CA ALA A 31 6.01 5.10 6.79
C ALA A 31 6.26 4.90 5.28
N THR A 32 6.11 3.66 4.84
CA THR A 32 5.56 3.32 3.53
C THR A 32 4.58 2.17 3.72
N ALA A 33 3.64 2.36 4.65
CA ALA A 33 2.34 1.70 4.50
C ALA A 33 1.65 2.37 3.30
N GLN A 34 2.05 1.96 2.09
CA GLN A 34 1.17 2.08 0.94
C GLN A 34 -0.02 1.18 1.25
N VAL A 35 -1.04 1.80 1.84
CA VAL A 35 -2.40 1.29 1.84
C VAL A 35 -2.84 1.32 0.38
N GLN A 36 -2.51 0.27 -0.37
CA GLN A 36 -3.15 0.02 -1.65
C GLN A 36 -3.79 -1.36 -1.57
N GLU A 37 -5.08 -1.28 -1.24
CA GLU A 37 -6.06 -2.34 -1.22
C GLU A 37 -6.00 -3.35 -0.07
N LYS A 38 -7.07 -3.30 0.72
CA LYS A 38 -7.53 -4.30 1.67
C LYS A 38 -8.03 -5.53 0.88
N GLU A 39 -7.16 -6.07 0.04
CA GLU A 39 -7.33 -7.37 -0.58
C GLU A 39 -6.55 -8.35 0.29
N ASP A 40 -7.22 -9.33 0.90
CA ASP A 40 -6.62 -10.36 1.76
C ASP A 40 -5.72 -11.33 0.96
N PHE A 41 -4.68 -10.81 0.32
CA PHE A 41 -3.62 -11.58 -0.29
C PHE A 41 -2.72 -12.14 0.82
N LYS A 42 -2.64 -13.47 0.91
CA LYS A 42 -1.67 -14.17 1.74
C LYS A 42 -0.36 -14.25 1.01
N GLN A 43 0.71 -13.78 1.63
CA GLN A 43 2.06 -14.04 1.13
C GLN A 43 2.31 -15.55 1.16
N ILE A 44 2.79 -16.08 0.05
CA ILE A 44 3.18 -17.48 -0.13
C ILE A 44 4.62 -17.53 -0.63
N ASP A 45 5.24 -18.70 -0.51
CA ASP A 45 6.56 -18.88 -1.10
C ASP A 45 6.46 -18.91 -2.63
N VAL A 46 7.49 -18.43 -3.33
CA VAL A 46 7.54 -18.48 -4.80
C VAL A 46 7.48 -19.94 -5.29
N GLN A 47 7.93 -20.88 -4.47
CA GLN A 47 7.85 -22.31 -4.73
C GLN A 47 6.42 -22.88 -4.64
N GLU A 48 5.49 -22.18 -3.98
CA GLU A 48 4.08 -22.57 -3.89
C GLU A 48 3.25 -22.08 -5.08
N LEU A 49 3.86 -21.28 -5.98
CA LEU A 49 3.20 -20.87 -7.21
C LEU A 49 2.98 -22.07 -8.13
N PRO A 50 1.82 -22.15 -8.80
CA PRO A 50 1.62 -23.08 -9.89
C PRO A 50 2.69 -22.89 -10.96
N GLY A 51 3.21 -23.99 -11.51
CA GLY A 51 4.27 -23.94 -12.53
C GLY A 51 3.84 -23.13 -13.75
N GLU A 52 2.55 -23.13 -14.06
CA GLU A 52 1.89 -22.36 -15.11
C GLU A 52 2.08 -20.85 -14.90
N VAL A 53 1.99 -20.36 -13.66
CA VAL A 53 2.19 -18.94 -13.33
C VAL A 53 3.65 -18.56 -13.51
N SER A 54 4.58 -19.38 -12.99
CA SER A 54 6.02 -19.15 -13.16
C SER A 54 6.42 -19.14 -14.63
N GLN A 55 5.90 -20.08 -15.42
CA GLN A 55 6.14 -20.15 -16.86
C GLN A 55 5.61 -18.93 -17.60
N SER A 56 4.46 -18.40 -17.21
CA SER A 56 3.94 -17.16 -17.76
C SER A 56 4.86 -15.98 -17.44
N VAL A 57 5.38 -15.86 -16.21
CA VAL A 57 6.38 -14.82 -15.87
C VAL A 57 7.61 -14.95 -16.77
N GLU A 58 8.17 -16.14 -16.90
CA GLU A 58 9.38 -16.37 -17.71
C GLU A 58 9.14 -16.07 -19.20
N ARG A 59 7.96 -16.40 -19.73
CA ARG A 59 7.58 -16.16 -21.13
C ARG A 59 7.38 -14.67 -21.43
N ASP A 60 6.57 -14.00 -20.61
CA ASP A 60 6.10 -12.63 -20.88
C ASP A 60 7.04 -11.55 -20.28
N PHE A 61 7.79 -11.90 -19.24
CA PHE A 61 8.71 -11.01 -18.52
C PHE A 61 10.11 -11.63 -18.44
N GLN A 62 10.70 -11.90 -19.60
CA GLN A 62 12.06 -12.47 -19.71
C GLN A 62 13.09 -11.60 -18.96
N GLY A 63 13.87 -12.24 -18.08
CA GLY A 63 14.86 -11.55 -17.25
C GLY A 63 14.29 -10.86 -16.01
N ALA A 64 12.98 -10.94 -15.77
CA ALA A 64 12.40 -10.54 -14.50
C ALA A 64 12.65 -11.60 -13.42
N THR A 65 12.82 -11.16 -12.19
CA THR A 65 12.96 -12.02 -11.01
C THR A 65 11.74 -11.86 -10.12
N ILE A 66 11.10 -12.96 -9.72
CA ILE A 66 9.99 -12.92 -8.77
C ILE A 66 10.57 -12.63 -7.38
N SER A 67 10.27 -11.45 -6.86
CA SER A 67 10.70 -11.00 -5.54
C SER A 67 9.74 -11.46 -4.46
N GLU A 68 8.43 -11.40 -4.73
CA GLU A 68 7.41 -11.81 -3.78
C GLU A 68 6.22 -12.46 -4.50
N ALA A 69 5.59 -13.41 -3.83
CA ALA A 69 4.40 -14.09 -4.31
C ALA A 69 3.30 -14.06 -3.25
N TYR A 70 2.07 -13.88 -3.71
CA TYR A 70 0.91 -13.83 -2.87
C TYR A 70 -0.24 -14.59 -3.53
N SER A 71 -1.11 -15.22 -2.74
CA SER A 71 -2.33 -15.89 -3.19
C SER A 71 -3.55 -15.34 -2.49
N LYS A 72 -4.68 -15.35 -3.20
CA LYS A 72 -5.98 -14.94 -2.68
C LYS A 72 -7.05 -15.79 -3.33
N GLU A 73 -7.90 -16.36 -2.51
CA GLU A 73 -9.13 -16.98 -3.00
C GLU A 73 -10.24 -15.92 -2.99
N LYS A 74 -10.90 -15.73 -4.13
CA LYS A 74 -12.02 -14.81 -4.27
C LYS A 74 -13.07 -15.43 -5.19
N ASP A 75 -14.33 -15.45 -4.75
CA ASP A 75 -15.47 -15.98 -5.50
C ASP A 75 -15.29 -17.44 -5.99
N GLY A 76 -14.48 -18.24 -5.28
CA GLY A 76 -14.15 -19.63 -5.65
C GLY A 76 -13.03 -19.76 -6.67
N GLU A 77 -12.41 -18.65 -7.07
CA GLU A 77 -11.25 -18.60 -7.96
C GLU A 77 -9.99 -18.22 -7.17
N THR A 78 -8.87 -18.89 -7.45
CA THR A 78 -7.58 -18.53 -6.85
C THR A 78 -6.85 -17.55 -7.76
N LYS A 79 -6.58 -16.37 -7.22
CA LYS A 79 -5.79 -15.30 -7.84
C LYS A 79 -4.44 -15.22 -7.16
N PHE A 80 -3.39 -15.13 -7.96
CA PHE A 80 -2.03 -14.94 -7.53
C PHE A 80 -1.58 -13.53 -7.86
N LYS A 81 -0.94 -12.86 -6.91
CA LYS A 81 -0.27 -11.59 -7.11
C LYS A 81 1.24 -11.84 -7.00
N LEU A 82 1.98 -11.43 -8.00
CA LEU A 82 3.43 -11.57 -8.08
C LEU A 82 4.06 -10.20 -8.14
N VAL A 83 5.07 -9.98 -7.32
CA VAL A 83 5.93 -8.80 -7.41
C VAL A 83 7.20 -9.24 -8.09
N VAL A 84 7.42 -8.78 -9.31
CA VAL A 84 8.61 -9.10 -10.10
C VAL A 84 9.49 -7.86 -10.24
N THR A 85 10.79 -8.04 -10.16
CA THR A 85 11.76 -7.00 -10.50
C THR A 85 12.24 -7.23 -11.92
N THR A 86 12.02 -6.27 -12.82
CA THR A 86 12.46 -6.35 -14.21
C THR A 86 13.99 -6.29 -14.29
N ALA A 87 14.55 -6.63 -15.46
CA ALA A 87 15.99 -6.51 -15.70
C ALA A 87 16.52 -5.07 -15.54
N GLU A 88 15.64 -4.07 -15.64
CA GLU A 88 15.95 -2.65 -15.43
C GLU A 88 15.97 -2.26 -13.95
N GLY A 89 15.61 -3.17 -13.05
CA GLY A 89 15.51 -2.94 -11.61
C GLY A 89 14.19 -2.33 -11.16
N GLU A 90 13.18 -2.26 -12.03
CA GLU A 90 11.84 -1.77 -11.67
C GLU A 90 10.98 -2.89 -11.10
N SER A 91 10.31 -2.63 -9.97
CA SER A 91 9.32 -3.55 -9.42
C SER A 91 7.98 -3.38 -10.12
N LYS A 92 7.42 -4.50 -10.62
CA LYS A 92 6.09 -4.59 -11.23
C LYS A 92 5.24 -5.59 -10.48
N GLU A 93 3.98 -5.23 -10.27
CA GLU A 93 2.97 -6.13 -9.72
C GLU A 93 2.20 -6.76 -10.86
N LEU A 94 2.17 -8.09 -10.91
CA LEU A 94 1.46 -8.89 -11.88
C LEU A 94 0.40 -9.70 -11.15
N TYR A 95 -0.74 -9.91 -11.80
CA TYR A 95 -1.81 -10.73 -11.26
C TYR A 95 -2.11 -11.84 -12.25
N ALA A 96 -2.12 -13.09 -11.78
CA ALA A 96 -2.41 -14.27 -12.59
C ALA A 96 -3.46 -15.14 -11.90
N ASP A 97 -4.17 -15.97 -12.66
CA ASP A 97 -4.97 -17.05 -12.09
C ASP A 97 -4.12 -18.33 -11.91
N ALA A 98 -4.69 -19.38 -11.30
CA ALA A 98 -4.00 -20.65 -11.07
C ALA A 98 -3.51 -21.35 -12.35
N GLN A 99 -4.11 -21.06 -13.50
CA GLN A 99 -3.69 -21.58 -14.81
C GLN A 99 -2.63 -20.71 -15.49
N GLY A 100 -2.15 -19.65 -14.82
CA GLY A 100 -1.12 -18.76 -15.34
C GLY A 100 -1.61 -17.79 -16.41
N ASN A 101 -2.92 -17.52 -16.54
CA ASN A 101 -3.39 -16.42 -17.37
C ASN A 101 -3.30 -15.12 -16.59
N TRP A 102 -2.83 -14.06 -17.26
CA TRP A 102 -2.78 -12.74 -16.67
C TRP A 102 -4.18 -12.17 -16.49
N ILE A 103 -4.48 -11.70 -15.29
CA ILE A 103 -5.73 -11.04 -14.94
C ILE A 103 -5.44 -9.57 -14.64
N ASP A 104 -6.22 -8.68 -15.25
CA ASP A 104 -6.11 -7.26 -14.93
C ASP A 104 -6.75 -6.96 -13.58
N LYS A 105 -6.10 -6.08 -12.80
CA LYS A 105 -6.59 -5.62 -11.50
C LYS A 105 -7.98 -4.99 -11.58
N GLU A 106 -8.34 -4.44 -12.74
CA GLU A 106 -9.61 -3.77 -12.99
C GLU A 106 -10.83 -4.70 -12.92
N LYS A 107 -10.68 -6.03 -13.10
CA LYS A 107 -11.83 -6.95 -13.05
C LYS A 107 -12.44 -7.14 -11.65
N ASP A 108 -11.81 -6.62 -10.60
CA ASP A 108 -12.34 -6.67 -9.24
C ASP A 108 -13.17 -5.43 -8.87
N SER A 109 -13.13 -4.38 -9.69
CA SER A 109 -13.90 -3.15 -9.51
C SER A 109 -15.09 -3.07 -10.47
N LYS A 110 -16.11 -3.88 -10.17
CA LYS A 110 -17.54 -3.65 -10.53
C LYS A 110 -18.01 -3.98 -11.94
#